data_AF-W7WJD3-F1
#
_entry.id   AF-W7WJD3-F1
#
_cell.length_a   1.000
_cell.length_b   1.000
_cell.length_c   1.000
_cell.angle_alpha   90.00
_cell.angle_beta   90.00
_cell.angle_gamma   90.00
#
_symmetry.space_group_name_H-M   'P 1'
#
loop_
_entity.id
_entity.type
_entity.pdbx_description
1 polymer ?
#
loop_
_entity_poly.entity_id
_entity_poly.type
_entity_poly.pdbx_seq_one_letter_code
_entity_poly.pdbx_strand_id
1 'polypeptide(L)'
;MISEQLVDLSRLQFAATAMYHFLFVPLTLGMVWLLVIMESVYVMTGNVIWKDMTRFWGKLFGINFALGVTTGITLEFQFGTNWAYYSHYVGDIFGAPLAIEGLMAFFLESTFIGLFFFGWDRLRKTQHLMVTLLMAIGTNLSALWILIANGWMQNPVGAEFSYQTMRMEMTDFWAVVFNQMPRPSSCTRCRPAT
;
A
#
# COMPACT_ATOMS: atom_id res chain seq x y z
N MET A 1 -11.16 18.58 28.27
CA MET A 1 -11.56 17.18 28.01
C MET A 1 -11.94 17.09 26.55
N ILE A 2 -11.37 16.13 25.81
CA ILE A 2 -11.87 15.77 24.48
C ILE A 2 -13.30 15.24 24.66
N SER A 3 -14.25 15.73 23.87
CA SER A 3 -15.62 15.22 23.94
C SER A 3 -15.70 13.85 23.26
N GLU A 4 -16.50 12.93 23.83
CA GLU A 4 -16.82 11.63 23.21
C GLU A 4 -17.29 11.80 21.75
N GLN A 5 -18.08 12.85 21.51
CA GLN A 5 -18.55 13.22 20.17
C GLN A 5 -17.40 13.49 19.17
N LEU A 6 -16.31 14.13 19.62
CA LEU A 6 -15.16 14.38 18.77
C LEU A 6 -14.47 13.06 18.41
N VAL A 7 -14.31 12.14 19.37
CA VAL A 7 -13.71 10.82 19.13
C VAL A 7 -14.53 10.01 18.14
N ASP A 8 -15.85 9.98 18.31
CA ASP A 8 -16.75 9.24 17.41
C ASP A 8 -16.74 9.82 16.00
N LEU A 9 -16.73 11.16 15.88
CA LEU A 9 -16.66 11.82 14.57
C LEU A 9 -15.32 11.57 13.87
N SER A 10 -14.20 11.63 14.60
CA SER A 10 -12.87 11.29 14.07
C SER A 10 -12.79 9.84 13.61
N ARG A 11 -13.38 8.89 14.35
CA ARG A 11 -13.49 7.48 13.96
C ARG A 11 -14.35 7.31 12.70
N LEU A 12 -15.50 7.98 12.64
CA LEU A 12 -16.40 7.92 11.48
C LEU A 12 -15.72 8.49 10.23
N GLN A 13 -15.05 9.63 10.35
CA GLN A 13 -14.32 10.25 9.24
C GLN A 13 -13.22 9.32 8.72
N PHE A 14 -12.43 8.73 9.62
CA PHE A 14 -11.38 7.78 9.24
C PHE A 14 -11.96 6.52 8.58
N ALA A 15 -13.02 5.95 9.18
CA ALA A 15 -13.69 4.77 8.65
C ALA A 15 -14.27 5.00 7.24
N ALA A 16 -14.96 6.12 7.03
CA ALA A 16 -15.51 6.47 5.72
C ALA A 16 -14.39 6.62 4.68
N THR A 17 -13.33 7.36 5.01
CA THR A 17 -12.21 7.59 4.08
C THR A 17 -11.48 6.29 3.75
N ALA A 18 -11.24 5.44 4.75
CA ALA A 18 -10.60 4.14 4.58
C ALA A 18 -11.45 3.19 3.72
N MET A 19 -12.77 3.14 3.95
CA MET A 19 -13.69 2.35 3.13
C MET A 19 -13.69 2.81 1.67
N TYR A 20 -13.78 4.13 1.43
CA TYR A 20 -13.74 4.66 0.07
C TYR A 20 -12.42 4.36 -0.63
N HIS A 21 -11.29 4.53 0.04
CA HIS A 21 -9.98 4.22 -0.53
C HIS A 21 -9.86 2.74 -0.90
N PHE A 22 -10.31 1.85 0.00
CA PHE A 22 -10.22 0.40 -0.19
C PHE A 22 -11.15 -0.15 -1.29
N LEU A 23 -12.04 0.66 -1.87
CA LEU A 23 -12.75 0.27 -3.10
C LEU A 23 -11.81 0.25 -4.31
N PHE A 24 -10.85 1.16 -4.37
CA PHE A 24 -9.95 1.33 -5.52
C PHE A 24 -8.71 0.46 -5.39
N VAL A 25 -8.23 0.20 -4.16
CA VAL A 25 -6.97 -0.54 -3.90
C VAL A 25 -6.97 -1.97 -4.47
N PRO A 26 -7.94 -2.85 -4.14
CA PRO A 26 -7.93 -4.24 -4.65
C PRO A 26 -8.05 -4.29 -6.17
N LEU A 27 -8.77 -3.34 -6.76
CA LEU A 27 -8.93 -3.26 -8.21
C LEU A 27 -7.60 -2.88 -8.88
N THR A 28 -6.84 -1.92 -8.32
CA THR A 28 -5.48 -1.59 -8.80
C THR A 28 -4.55 -2.79 -8.69
N LEU A 29 -4.51 -3.45 -7.53
CA LEU A 29 -3.64 -4.64 -7.30
C LEU A 29 -3.97 -5.79 -8.23
N GLY A 30 -5.26 -6.04 -8.51
CA GLY A 30 -5.67 -7.11 -9.41
C GLY A 30 -5.40 -6.77 -10.88
N MET A 31 -5.77 -5.55 -11.31
CA MET A 31 -5.64 -5.14 -12.70
C MET A 31 -4.19 -5.00 -13.13
N VAL A 32 -3.27 -4.58 -12.25
CA VAL A 32 -1.85 -4.41 -12.62
C VAL A 32 -1.24 -5.75 -13.07
N TRP A 33 -1.56 -6.85 -12.39
CA TRP A 33 -1.13 -8.19 -12.79
C TRP A 33 -1.83 -8.69 -14.05
N LEU A 34 -3.11 -8.36 -14.24
CA LEU A 34 -3.81 -8.66 -15.49
C LEU A 34 -3.16 -7.96 -16.69
N LEU A 35 -2.76 -6.69 -16.53
CA LEU A 35 -2.03 -5.94 -17.57
C LEU A 35 -0.67 -6.58 -17.86
N VAL A 36 0.09 -6.98 -16.83
CA VAL A 36 1.35 -7.73 -17.01
C VAL A 36 1.13 -9.00 -17.81
N ILE A 37 0.08 -9.79 -17.51
CA ILE A 37 -0.22 -11.03 -18.22
C ILE A 37 -0.59 -10.75 -19.68
N MET A 38 -1.51 -9.82 -19.93
CA MET A 38 -1.94 -9.46 -21.29
C MET A 38 -0.77 -8.97 -22.14
N GLU A 39 0.08 -8.12 -21.56
CA GLU A 39 1.23 -7.59 -22.25
C GLU A 39 2.33 -8.65 -22.46
N SER A 40 2.54 -9.55 -21.50
CA SER A 40 3.46 -10.68 -21.66
C SER A 40 3.05 -11.55 -22.84
N VAL A 41 1.75 -11.87 -22.94
CA VAL A 41 1.20 -12.64 -24.06
C VAL A 41 1.35 -11.88 -25.38
N TYR A 42 1.18 -10.55 -25.39
CA TYR A 42 1.45 -9.72 -26.57
C TYR A 42 2.93 -9.80 -27.01
N VAL A 43 3.87 -9.73 -26.08
CA VAL A 43 5.31 -9.80 -26.38
C VAL A 43 5.69 -11.18 -26.92
N MET A 44 5.13 -12.25 -26.35
CA MET A 44 5.42 -13.63 -26.75
C MET A 44 4.78 -14.03 -28.09
N THR A 45 3.51 -13.66 -28.30
CA THR A 45 2.74 -14.11 -29.48
C THR A 45 2.78 -13.12 -30.64
N GLY A 46 3.08 -11.84 -30.36
CA GLY A 46 3.00 -10.76 -31.34
C GLY A 46 1.57 -10.39 -31.76
N ASN A 47 0.54 -11.04 -31.23
CA ASN A 47 -0.84 -10.81 -31.63
C ASN A 47 -1.37 -9.46 -31.10
N VAL A 48 -1.74 -8.59 -32.04
CA VAL A 48 -2.14 -7.19 -31.77
C VAL A 48 -3.37 -7.09 -30.87
N ILE A 49 -4.25 -8.10 -30.85
CA ILE A 49 -5.44 -8.07 -29.98
C ILE A 49 -5.07 -7.89 -28.50
N TRP A 50 -3.98 -8.50 -28.04
CA TRP A 50 -3.51 -8.39 -26.66
C TRP A 50 -2.96 -6.99 -26.35
N LYS A 51 -2.38 -6.32 -27.34
CA LYS A 51 -1.96 -4.91 -27.23
C LYS A 51 -3.18 -4.01 -27.03
N ASP A 52 -4.23 -4.23 -27.81
CA ASP A 52 -5.46 -3.42 -27.74
C ASP A 52 -6.21 -3.67 -26.42
N MET A 53 -6.25 -4.93 -25.95
CA MET A 53 -6.77 -5.28 -24.64
C MET A 53 -5.97 -4.59 -23.52
N THR A 54 -4.63 -4.65 -23.55
CA THR A 54 -3.76 -4.00 -22.55
C THR A 54 -4.01 -2.49 -22.51
N ARG A 55 -4.17 -1.84 -23.67
CA ARG A 55 -4.49 -0.40 -23.75
C ARG A 55 -5.88 -0.08 -23.23
N PHE A 56 -6.88 -0.91 -23.52
CA PHE A 56 -8.25 -0.72 -23.06
C PHE A 56 -8.35 -0.83 -21.54
N TRP A 57 -7.88 -1.95 -20.98
CA TRP A 57 -7.85 -2.16 -19.54
C TRP A 57 -6.92 -1.17 -18.84
N GLY A 58 -5.83 -0.79 -19.49
CA GLY A 58 -4.93 0.26 -19.03
C GLY A 58 -5.65 1.58 -18.79
N LYS A 59 -6.57 2.01 -19.66
CA LYS A 59 -7.36 3.24 -19.44
C LYS A 59 -8.22 3.17 -18.18
N LEU A 60 -8.92 2.05 -17.96
CA LEU A 60 -9.73 1.86 -16.76
C LEU A 60 -8.86 1.82 -15.49
N PHE A 61 -7.70 1.17 -15.59
CA PHE A 61 -6.69 1.18 -14.53
C PHE A 61 -6.22 2.59 -14.19
N GLY A 62 -5.93 3.43 -15.18
CA GLY A 62 -5.51 4.82 -14.94
C GLY A 62 -6.56 5.66 -14.20
N ILE A 63 -7.84 5.50 -14.53
CA ILE A 63 -8.94 6.20 -13.85
C ILE A 63 -9.05 5.73 -12.39
N ASN A 64 -9.04 4.42 -12.17
CA ASN A 64 -9.09 3.83 -10.83
C ASN A 64 -7.89 4.25 -9.97
N PHE A 65 -6.70 4.24 -10.58
CA PHE A 65 -5.45 4.64 -9.94
C PHE A 65 -5.49 6.10 -9.49
N ALA A 66 -5.95 7.03 -10.33
CA ALA A 66 -6.05 8.44 -9.96
C ALA A 66 -6.92 8.69 -8.73
N LEU A 67 -8.06 7.99 -8.63
CA LEU A 67 -8.94 8.04 -7.45
C LEU A 67 -8.29 7.37 -6.23
N GLY A 68 -7.60 6.26 -6.43
CA GLY A 68 -6.83 5.56 -5.39
C GLY A 68 -5.75 6.46 -4.78
N VAL A 69 -4.95 7.14 -5.60
CA VAL A 69 -3.91 8.08 -5.13
C VAL A 69 -4.52 9.24 -4.36
N THR A 70 -5.58 9.86 -4.90
CA THR A 70 -6.23 11.01 -4.24
C THR A 70 -6.78 10.65 -2.86
N THR A 71 -7.42 9.49 -2.75
CA THR A 71 -7.95 8.99 -1.47
C THR A 71 -6.85 8.52 -0.52
N GLY A 72 -5.74 7.97 -1.03
CA GLY A 72 -4.57 7.55 -0.24
C GLY A 72 -3.85 8.74 0.42
N ILE A 73 -3.61 9.81 -0.34
CA ILE A 73 -3.03 11.06 0.19
C ILE A 73 -3.91 11.61 1.31
N THR A 74 -5.23 11.55 1.14
CA THR A 74 -6.17 12.02 2.17
C THR A 74 -6.06 11.21 3.46
N LEU A 75 -5.87 9.88 3.36
CA LEU A 75 -5.65 9.01 4.53
C LEU A 75 -4.32 9.28 5.23
N GLU A 76 -3.24 9.47 4.47
CA GLU A 76 -1.92 9.78 5.03
C GLU A 76 -1.97 11.05 5.89
N PHE A 77 -2.58 12.13 5.37
CA PHE A 77 -2.75 13.37 6.13
C PHE A 77 -3.77 13.26 7.28
N GLN A 78 -4.69 12.30 7.26
CA GLN A 78 -5.62 12.08 8.38
C GLN A 78 -4.91 11.59 9.65
N PHE A 79 -3.82 10.83 9.53
CA PHE A 79 -2.99 10.47 10.69
C PHE A 79 -2.42 11.70 11.40
N GLY A 80 -2.05 12.75 10.64
CA GLY A 80 -1.53 13.99 11.21
C GLY A 80 -2.61 14.93 11.78
N THR A 81 -3.73 15.09 11.06
CA THR A 81 -4.74 16.10 11.41
C THR A 81 -5.68 15.65 12.53
N ASN A 82 -6.22 14.43 12.45
CA ASN A 82 -7.21 13.92 13.40
C ASN A 82 -6.62 13.04 14.51
N TRP A 83 -5.40 12.52 14.31
CA TRP A 83 -4.75 11.56 15.20
C TRP A 83 -3.38 12.05 15.68
N ALA A 84 -3.26 13.33 16.03
CA ALA A 84 -2.00 13.96 16.41
C ALA A 84 -1.28 13.27 17.59
N TYR A 85 -2.02 12.86 18.64
CA TYR A 85 -1.41 12.15 19.78
C TYR A 85 -0.93 10.75 19.40
N TYR A 86 -1.68 10.04 18.56
CA TYR A 86 -1.25 8.74 18.01
C TYR A 86 0.04 8.90 17.20
N SER A 87 0.09 9.90 16.31
CA SER A 87 1.26 10.22 15.50
C SER A 87 2.49 10.57 16.35
N HIS A 88 2.31 11.26 17.48
CA HIS A 88 3.41 11.49 18.43
C HIS A 88 3.82 10.22 19.18
N TYR A 89 2.85 9.42 19.62
CA TYR A 89 3.06 8.27 20.48
C TYR A 89 3.72 7.09 19.78
N VAL A 90 3.39 6.82 18.52
CA VAL A 90 3.95 5.70 17.75
C VAL A 90 4.74 6.13 16.50
N GLY A 91 4.97 7.43 16.33
CA GLY A 91 5.55 7.99 15.11
C GLY A 91 6.90 7.41 14.70
N ASP A 92 7.76 7.08 15.67
CA ASP A 92 9.09 6.49 15.40
C ASP A 92 8.98 5.12 14.73
N ILE A 93 7.92 4.35 15.02
CA ILE A 93 7.74 2.97 14.52
C ILE A 93 6.79 2.92 13.34
N PHE A 94 5.64 3.60 13.45
CA PHE A 94 4.62 3.63 12.41
C PHE A 94 5.02 4.53 11.24
N GLY A 95 5.72 5.64 11.50
CA GLY A 95 6.13 6.58 10.44
C GLY A 95 7.22 6.04 9.52
N ALA A 96 8.09 5.14 10.00
CA ALA A 96 9.18 4.60 9.19
C ALA A 96 8.67 3.76 7.98
N PRO A 97 7.78 2.77 8.14
CA PRO A 97 7.16 2.06 7.01
C PRO A 97 6.43 2.98 6.02
N LEU A 98 5.66 3.96 6.50
CA LEU A 98 4.94 4.90 5.61
C LEU A 98 5.91 5.78 4.81
N ALA A 99 6.98 6.28 5.43
CA ALA A 99 7.99 7.06 4.71
C ALA A 99 8.71 6.21 3.64
N ILE A 100 9.01 4.94 3.95
CA ILE A 100 9.60 3.99 3.01
C ILE A 100 8.64 3.68 1.86
N GLU A 101 7.36 3.48 2.16
CA GLU A 101 6.30 3.31 1.14
C GLU A 101 6.29 4.48 0.15
N GLY A 102 6.25 5.72 0.66
CA GLY A 102 6.21 6.92 -0.17
C GLY A 102 7.46 7.09 -1.05
N LEU A 103 8.65 6.88 -0.47
CA LEU A 103 9.92 7.06 -1.20
C LEU A 103 10.19 5.95 -2.21
N MET A 104 9.85 4.70 -1.87
CA MET A 104 10.20 3.54 -2.67
C MET A 104 9.07 3.12 -3.60
N ALA A 105 7.89 2.85 -3.06
CA ALA A 105 6.82 2.19 -3.78
C ALA A 105 5.98 3.19 -4.59
N PHE A 106 5.55 4.28 -3.96
CA PHE A 106 4.75 5.31 -4.62
C PHE A 106 5.53 6.02 -5.74
N PHE A 107 6.81 6.32 -5.52
CA PHE A 107 7.65 6.96 -6.54
C PHE A 107 7.89 6.03 -7.74
N LEU A 108 8.14 4.74 -7.49
CA LEU A 108 8.29 3.72 -8.52
C LEU A 108 7.00 3.59 -9.35
N GLU A 109 5.88 3.40 -8.67
CA GLU A 109 4.56 3.21 -9.28
C GLU A 109 4.14 4.43 -10.12
N SER A 110 4.21 5.65 -9.55
CA SER A 110 3.82 6.88 -10.26
C SER A 110 4.70 7.16 -11.49
N THR A 111 6.00 6.88 -11.41
CA THR A 111 6.93 7.04 -12.54
C THR A 111 6.63 6.05 -13.66
N PHE A 112 6.45 4.76 -13.33
CA PHE A 112 6.22 3.73 -14.33
C PHE A 112 4.81 3.77 -14.92
N ILE A 113 3.80 4.24 -14.20
CA ILE A 113 2.47 4.50 -14.77
C ILE A 113 2.54 5.54 -15.88
N GLY A 114 3.30 6.62 -15.68
CA GLY A 114 3.53 7.62 -16.73
C GLY A 114 4.19 6.98 -17.96
N LEU A 115 5.22 6.18 -17.75
CA LEU A 115 5.89 5.45 -18.85
C LEU A 115 4.98 4.41 -19.51
N PHE A 116 4.08 3.75 -18.79
CA PHE A 116 3.14 2.78 -19.34
C PHE A 116 2.13 3.41 -20.31
N PHE A 117 1.64 4.62 -20.01
CA PHE A 117 0.70 5.29 -20.91
C PHE A 117 1.38 5.95 -22.11
N PHE A 118 2.53 6.59 -21.91
CA PHE A 118 3.21 7.36 -22.96
C PHE A 118 4.34 6.60 -23.67
N GLY A 119 4.71 5.42 -23.19
CA GLY A 119 5.85 4.63 -23.68
C GLY A 119 5.54 3.77 -24.90
N TRP A 120 4.28 3.62 -25.30
CA TRP A 120 3.90 2.68 -26.37
C TRP A 120 4.60 2.88 -27.71
N ASP A 121 4.88 4.13 -28.08
CA ASP A 121 5.52 4.47 -29.37
C ASP A 121 7.01 4.83 -29.20
N ARG A 122 7.50 4.91 -27.95
CA ARG A 122 8.89 5.30 -27.61
C ARG A 122 9.74 4.14 -27.10
N LEU A 123 9.13 3.08 -26.58
CA LEU A 123 9.80 1.92 -26.01
C LEU A 123 9.68 0.70 -26.92
N ARG A 124 10.70 -0.17 -26.89
CA ARG A 124 10.60 -1.50 -27.51
C ARG A 124 9.60 -2.36 -26.71
N LYS A 125 8.99 -3.35 -27.36
CA LYS A 125 7.97 -4.22 -26.74
C LYS A 125 8.43 -4.87 -25.42
N THR A 126 9.69 -5.30 -25.34
CA THR A 126 10.28 -5.88 -24.12
C THR A 126 10.55 -4.85 -23.03
N GLN A 127 10.93 -3.62 -23.40
CA GLN A 127 11.13 -2.52 -22.46
C GLN A 127 9.79 -2.05 -21.88
N HIS A 128 8.73 -2.01 -22.70
CA HIS A 128 7.39 -1.69 -22.23
C HIS A 128 6.88 -2.74 -21.23
N LEU A 129 7.10 -4.03 -21.51
CA LEU A 129 6.74 -5.10 -20.58
C LEU A 129 7.49 -4.98 -19.24
N MET A 130 8.78 -4.61 -19.27
CA MET A 130 9.53 -4.34 -18.04
C MET A 130 8.92 -3.18 -17.23
N VAL A 131 8.46 -2.11 -17.89
CA VAL A 131 7.78 -0.99 -17.23
C VAL A 131 6.51 -1.49 -16.53
N THR A 132 5.69 -2.29 -17.21
CA THR A 132 4.45 -2.85 -16.65
C THR A 132 4.73 -3.79 -15.48
N LEU A 133 5.81 -4.56 -15.54
CA LEU A 133 6.23 -5.43 -14.43
C LEU A 133 6.73 -4.62 -13.22
N LEU A 134 7.55 -3.58 -13.44
CA LEU A 134 8.03 -2.71 -12.36
C LEU A 134 6.89 -1.94 -11.71
N MET A 135 5.90 -1.51 -12.50
CA MET A 135 4.65 -0.96 -12.00
C MET A 135 3.92 -1.95 -11.08
N ALA A 136 3.75 -3.21 -11.51
CA ALA A 136 3.13 -4.24 -10.67
C ALA A 136 3.90 -4.48 -9.37
N ILE A 137 5.23 -4.54 -9.42
CA ILE A 137 6.07 -4.69 -8.23
C ILE A 137 5.89 -3.49 -7.29
N GLY A 138 5.87 -2.27 -7.82
CA GLY A 138 5.61 -1.05 -7.06
C GLY A 138 4.29 -1.12 -6.29
N THR A 139 3.19 -1.42 -6.98
CA THR A 139 1.86 -1.55 -6.33
C THR A 139 1.85 -2.61 -5.22
N ASN A 140 2.56 -3.74 -5.39
CA ASN A 140 2.62 -4.79 -4.38
C ASN A 140 3.52 -4.41 -3.19
N LEU A 141 4.60 -3.66 -3.43
CA LEU A 141 5.44 -3.11 -2.37
C LEU A 141 4.67 -2.10 -1.52
N SER A 142 3.84 -1.24 -2.13
CA SER A 142 2.97 -0.33 -1.37
C SER A 142 2.04 -1.12 -0.43
N ALA A 143 1.38 -2.14 -0.97
CA ALA A 143 0.51 -3.02 -0.19
C ALA A 143 1.26 -3.76 0.94
N LEU A 144 2.51 -4.17 0.72
CA LEU A 144 3.34 -4.80 1.74
C LEU A 144 3.60 -3.83 2.92
N TRP A 145 4.09 -2.62 2.64
CA TRP A 145 4.47 -1.68 3.69
C TRP A 145 3.28 -1.21 4.53
N ILE A 146 2.14 -0.93 3.89
CA ILE A 146 0.94 -0.52 4.63
C ILE A 146 0.39 -1.67 5.50
N LEU A 147 0.50 -2.92 5.05
CA LEU A 147 0.10 -4.09 5.84
C LEU A 147 1.06 -4.40 6.98
N ILE A 148 2.36 -4.15 6.81
CA ILE A 148 3.35 -4.22 7.90
C ILE A 148 2.98 -3.20 8.99
N ALA A 149 2.69 -1.96 8.61
CA ALA A 149 2.28 -0.91 9.55
C ALA A 149 0.99 -1.29 10.31
N ASN A 150 -0.03 -1.79 9.60
CA ASN A 150 -1.27 -2.29 10.21
C ASN A 150 -1.02 -3.53 11.10
N GLY A 151 -0.20 -4.49 10.64
CA GLY A 151 0.15 -5.68 11.41
C GLY A 151 0.84 -5.33 12.74
N TRP A 152 1.72 -4.32 12.72
CA TRP A 152 2.34 -3.78 13.93
C TRP A 152 1.31 -3.15 14.89
N MET A 153 0.31 -2.42 14.38
CA MET A 153 -0.77 -1.89 15.24
C MET A 153 -1.54 -2.99 15.98
N GLN A 154 -1.63 -4.19 15.41
CA GLN A 154 -2.32 -5.34 16.03
C GLN A 154 -1.41 -6.13 16.98
N ASN A 155 -0.12 -6.24 16.67
CA ASN A 155 0.88 -6.94 17.48
C ASN A 155 2.14 -6.09 17.59
N PRO A 156 2.26 -5.21 18.61
CA PRO A 156 3.36 -4.26 18.71
C PRO A 156 4.65 -4.94 19.20
N VAL A 157 5.38 -5.56 18.28
CA VAL A 157 6.71 -6.13 18.50
C VAL A 157 7.80 -5.13 18.13
N GLY A 158 9.02 -5.28 18.68
CA GLY A 158 10.17 -4.43 18.32
C GLY A 158 10.05 -2.97 18.77
N ALA A 159 9.27 -2.71 19.82
CA ALA A 159 9.01 -1.38 20.36
C ALA A 159 9.05 -1.38 21.89
N GLU A 160 9.64 -0.35 22.49
CA GLU A 160 9.65 -0.12 23.95
C GLU A 160 9.16 1.28 24.30
N PHE A 161 8.51 1.41 25.45
CA PHE A 161 8.02 2.70 25.93
C PHE A 161 9.14 3.45 26.66
N SER A 162 9.44 4.67 26.20
CA SER A 162 10.41 5.55 26.85
C SER A 162 9.70 6.57 27.75
N TYR A 163 9.99 6.52 29.04
CA TYR A 163 9.45 7.47 30.03
C TYR A 163 10.01 8.89 29.87
N GLN A 164 11.12 9.06 29.12
CA GLN A 164 11.76 10.35 28.90
C GLN A 164 11.09 11.12 27.76
N THR A 165 10.72 10.42 26.68
CA THR A 165 10.13 11.00 25.48
C THR A 165 8.62 10.79 25.39
N MET A 166 8.02 10.05 26.35
CA MET A 166 6.58 9.78 26.46
C MET A 166 5.98 9.16 25.20
N ARG A 167 6.76 8.33 24.49
CA ARG A 167 6.41 7.68 23.22
C ARG A 167 7.01 6.28 23.14
N MET A 168 6.49 5.48 22.21
CA MET A 168 7.06 4.17 21.85
C MET A 168 8.24 4.40 20.91
N GLU A 169 9.40 3.88 21.27
CA GLU A 169 10.62 3.97 20.48
C GLU A 169 10.93 2.60 19.85
N MET A 170 11.42 2.62 18.61
CA MET A 170 11.75 1.41 17.88
C MET A 170 13.03 0.78 18.44
N THR A 171 12.95 -0.49 18.85
CA THR A 171 14.11 -1.24 19.32
C THR A 171 14.66 -2.19 18.26
N ASP A 172 13.80 -2.77 17.42
CA ASP A 172 14.20 -3.68 16.35
C ASP A 172 13.31 -3.51 15.11
N PHE A 173 13.87 -2.93 14.05
CA PHE A 173 13.19 -2.74 12.77
C PHE A 173 12.82 -4.07 12.10
N TRP A 174 13.69 -5.07 12.17
CA TRP A 174 13.44 -6.36 11.50
C TRP A 174 12.34 -7.14 12.21
N ALA A 175 12.23 -7.02 13.53
CA ALA A 175 11.11 -7.57 14.28
C ALA A 175 9.77 -6.95 13.83
N VAL A 176 9.74 -5.64 13.52
CA VAL A 176 8.55 -4.96 12.99
C VAL A 176 8.22 -5.44 11.58
N VAL A 177 9.21 -5.54 10.69
CA VAL A 177 9.03 -5.98 9.29
C VAL A 177 8.56 -7.43 9.21
N PHE A 178 9.17 -8.33 9.99
CA PHE A 178 8.84 -9.75 10.01
C PHE A 178 7.82 -10.11 11.09
N ASN A 179 7.04 -9.12 11.54
CA ASN A 179 6.02 -9.33 12.54
C ASN A 179 5.02 -10.41 12.09
N GLN A 180 4.88 -11.44 12.92
CA GLN A 180 3.87 -12.46 12.70
C GLN A 180 2.51 -11.87 13.08
N MET A 181 1.66 -11.60 12.10
CA MET A 181 0.26 -11.33 12.38
C MET A 181 -0.31 -12.49 13.22
N PRO A 182 -1.01 -12.23 14.33
CA PRO A 182 -1.65 -13.29 15.10
C PRO A 182 -2.53 -14.10 14.15
N ARG A 183 -2.30 -15.42 14.05
CA ARG A 183 -3.22 -16.31 13.33
C ARG A 183 -4.62 -16.13 13.94
N PRO A 184 -5.69 -16.18 13.14
CA PRO A 184 -7.05 -16.16 13.69
C PRO A 184 -7.14 -17.20 14.80
N SER A 185 -7.77 -16.83 15.92
CA SER A 185 -7.91 -17.62 17.14
C SER A 185 -8.64 -18.96 16.95
N SER A 186 -9.04 -19.31 15.72
CA SER A 186 -9.45 -20.66 15.32
C SER A 186 -8.27 -21.65 15.19
N CYS A 187 -7.02 -21.18 15.19
CA CYS A 187 -5.83 -22.01 14.99
C CYS A 187 -4.85 -22.01 16.19
N THR A 188 -5.33 -21.71 17.39
CA THR A 188 -4.52 -21.71 18.64
C THR A 188 -4.23 -23.10 19.19
N ARG A 189 -4.76 -24.18 18.58
CA ARG A 189 -4.61 -25.56 19.07
C ARG A 189 -3.50 -26.39 18.40
N CYS A 190 -2.63 -25.75 17.61
CA CYS A 190 -1.48 -26.41 17.00
C CYS A 190 -0.16 -25.75 17.46
N ARG A 191 0.13 -25.81 18.77
CA ARG A 191 1.51 -25.79 19.25
C ARG A 191 1.92 -27.24 19.51
N PRO A 192 2.98 -27.78 18.87
CA PRO A 192 3.66 -28.94 19.43
C PRO A 192 4.31 -28.48 20.73
N ALA A 193 3.99 -29.15 21.82
CA ALA A 193 4.76 -29.04 23.05
C ALA A 193 6.11 -29.73 22.81
N THR A 194 7.18 -28.95 22.83
CA THR A 194 8.55 -29.41 23.08
C THR A 194 9.25 -28.36 23.91
#